data_AF-A0A0W0G1G8-F1
#
_entry.id   AF-A0A0W0G1G8-F1
#
_cell.length_a   1.000
_cell.length_b   1.000
_cell.length_c   1.000
_cell.angle_alpha   90.00
_cell.angle_beta   90.00
_cell.angle_gamma   90.00
#
_symmetry.space_group_name_H-M   'P 1'
#
loop_
_entity.id
_entity.type
_entity.pdbx_description
1 polymer ?
#
loop_
_entity_poly.entity_id
_entity_poly.type
_entity_poly.pdbx_seq_one_letter_code
_entity_poly.pdbx_strand_id
1 'polypeptide(L)'
;MNPEAKFISIGFFTIYTISSSLCSSPENIFSLVNSLHNVWSALEEWHTDAKTHVKPIEPDSVEKKLVPLQEIYKPSETTPCVEPEELLDPEIRKLYQQSAEALCVAYAFSRVGREGKSAVLWPTLFGKKFCTLLNRRTQRALVLLYCYLLMLKDVSEGCWWLSEIGRCLEHVYESLNPGWRDWLCDVYKADEGDQAVMLIRCLVY
;
A
#
# COMPACT_ATOMS: atom_id res chain seq x y z
N MET A 1 19.00 24.54 10.70
CA MET A 1 19.01 23.14 11.17
C MET A 1 19.77 22.32 10.13
N ASN A 2 20.67 21.43 10.54
CA ASN A 2 21.39 20.55 9.60
C ASN A 2 20.36 19.69 8.82
N PRO A 3 20.38 19.65 7.47
CA PRO A 3 19.48 18.82 6.66
C PRO A 3 19.46 17.33 7.07
N GLU A 4 20.62 16.78 7.44
CA GLU A 4 20.72 15.39 7.92
C GLU A 4 20.01 15.20 9.26
N ALA A 5 20.21 16.13 10.19
CA ALA A 5 19.52 16.10 11.48
C ALA A 5 18.00 16.26 11.31
N LYS A 6 17.56 17.08 10.34
CA LYS A 6 16.14 17.20 9.95
C LYS A 6 15.60 15.88 9.43
N PHE A 7 16.31 15.23 8.52
CA PHE A 7 15.90 13.96 7.94
C PHE A 7 15.78 12.85 9.01
N ILE A 8 16.81 12.72 9.85
CA ILE A 8 16.83 11.75 10.96
C ILE A 8 15.66 12.02 11.92
N SER A 9 15.42 13.29 12.27
CA SER A 9 14.30 13.65 13.15
C SER A 9 12.96 13.24 12.55
N ILE A 10 12.73 13.57 11.27
CA ILE A 10 11.50 13.20 10.55
C ILE A 10 11.34 11.67 10.51
N GLY A 11 12.43 10.93 10.29
CA GLY A 11 12.43 9.47 10.32
C GLY A 11 11.97 8.91 11.67
N PHE A 12 12.54 9.36 12.78
CA PHE A 12 12.12 8.92 14.13
C PHE A 12 10.68 9.29 14.45
N PHE A 13 10.26 10.53 14.15
CA PHE A 13 8.86 10.94 14.33
C PHE A 13 7.91 10.12 13.49
N THR A 14 8.31 9.74 12.27
CA THR A 14 7.51 8.89 11.40
C THR A 14 7.34 7.49 11.98
N ILE A 15 8.44 6.85 12.41
CA ILE A 15 8.39 5.53 13.06
C ILE A 15 7.49 5.56 14.30
N TYR A 16 7.66 6.57 15.16
CA TYR A 16 6.82 6.75 16.34
C TYR A 16 5.35 6.97 15.97
N THR A 17 5.07 7.81 14.98
CA THR A 17 3.70 8.11 14.52
C THR A 17 3.02 6.87 13.97
N ILE A 18 3.72 6.07 13.16
CA ILE A 18 3.20 4.80 12.64
C ILE A 18 2.88 3.87 13.82
N SER A 19 3.85 3.58 14.68
CA SER A 19 3.65 2.67 15.81
C SER A 19 2.51 3.11 16.72
N SER A 20 2.51 4.38 17.13
CA SER A 20 1.48 4.96 18.00
C SER A 20 0.08 4.89 17.36
N SER A 21 -0.03 5.19 16.07
CA SER A 21 -1.29 5.15 15.33
C SER A 21 -1.85 3.73 15.23
N LEU A 22 -1.01 2.75 14.84
CA LEU A 22 -1.39 1.35 14.70
C LEU A 22 -1.80 0.74 16.05
N CYS A 23 -1.08 1.06 17.13
CA CYS A 23 -1.41 0.58 18.47
C CYS A 23 -2.72 1.16 19.02
N SER A 24 -3.07 2.39 18.64
CA SER A 24 -4.22 3.10 19.21
C SER A 24 -5.55 2.58 18.68
N SER A 25 -5.71 2.47 17.36
CA SER A 25 -6.95 1.98 16.72
C SER A 25 -6.70 1.65 15.25
N PRO A 26 -7.27 0.54 14.72
CA PRO A 26 -7.17 0.22 13.30
C PRO A 26 -7.82 1.27 12.40
N GLU A 27 -8.81 2.03 12.89
CA GLU A 27 -9.45 3.11 12.13
C GLU A 27 -8.50 4.27 11.80
N ASN A 28 -7.43 4.42 12.59
CA ASN A 28 -6.46 5.49 12.38
C ASN A 28 -5.65 5.32 11.10
N ILE A 29 -5.68 4.15 10.45
CA ILE A 29 -4.89 3.87 9.26
C ILE A 29 -5.11 4.90 8.14
N PHE A 30 -6.35 5.36 7.95
CA PHE A 30 -6.66 6.39 6.97
C PHE A 30 -5.99 7.73 7.31
N SER A 31 -6.11 8.15 8.57
CA SER A 31 -5.48 9.38 9.06
C SER A 31 -3.95 9.31 9.01
N LEU A 32 -3.39 8.13 9.28
CA LEU A 32 -1.95 7.86 9.23
C LEU A 32 -1.44 8.01 7.80
N VAL A 33 -2.03 7.30 6.84
CA VAL A 33 -1.62 7.35 5.43
C VAL A 33 -1.73 8.77 4.88
N ASN A 34 -2.80 9.50 5.23
CA ASN A 34 -2.95 10.91 4.87
C ASN A 34 -1.86 11.79 5.50
N SER A 35 -1.49 11.55 6.75
CA SER A 35 -0.42 12.30 7.43
C SER A 35 0.95 12.02 6.82
N LEU A 36 1.24 10.75 6.52
CA LEU A 36 2.45 10.34 5.82
C LEU A 36 2.53 11.01 4.45
N HIS A 37 1.43 11.01 3.68
CA HIS A 37 1.37 11.72 2.40
C HIS A 37 1.74 13.19 2.56
N ASN A 38 1.07 13.93 3.45
CA ASN A 38 1.29 15.37 3.60
C ASN A 38 2.72 15.73 4.06
N VAL A 39 3.32 14.93 4.93
CA VAL A 39 4.68 15.18 5.44
C VAL A 39 5.72 14.83 4.37
N TRP A 40 5.62 13.65 3.77
CA TRP A 40 6.66 13.11 2.90
C TRP A 40 6.55 13.62 1.45
N SER A 41 5.35 13.93 0.96
CA SER A 41 5.19 14.51 -0.38
C SER A 41 5.80 15.90 -0.47
N ALA A 42 5.84 16.66 0.63
CA ALA A 42 6.41 18.00 0.69
C ALA A 42 7.95 18.04 0.74
N LEU A 43 8.61 16.89 0.95
CA LEU A 43 10.07 16.78 1.01
C LEU A 43 10.65 16.53 -0.39
N GLU A 44 10.58 17.54 -1.26
CA GLU A 44 10.97 17.49 -2.69
C GLU A 44 12.36 16.85 -2.95
N GLU A 45 13.34 17.09 -2.08
CA GLU A 45 14.72 16.57 -2.19
C GLU A 45 14.80 15.03 -2.13
N TRP A 46 13.81 14.37 -1.51
CA TRP A 46 13.80 12.91 -1.35
C TRP A 46 13.20 12.17 -2.56
N HIS A 47 12.32 12.83 -3.31
CA HIS A 47 11.65 12.27 -4.49
C HIS A 47 12.63 11.96 -5.62
N THR A 48 13.63 12.83 -5.79
CA THR A 48 14.62 12.73 -6.86
C THR A 48 15.49 11.49 -6.67
N ASP A 49 15.94 11.25 -5.44
CA ASP A 49 16.76 10.10 -5.05
C ASP A 49 16.00 8.77 -5.12
N ALA A 50 14.71 8.77 -4.77
CA ALA A 50 13.86 7.59 -4.88
C ALA A 50 13.60 7.17 -6.34
N LYS A 51 13.54 8.11 -7.30
CA LYS A 51 13.32 7.80 -8.72
C LYS A 51 14.61 7.43 -9.46
N THR A 52 15.76 7.94 -9.04
CA THR A 52 17.06 7.66 -9.69
C THR A 52 17.70 6.34 -9.25
N HIS A 53 17.41 5.85 -8.03
CA HIS A 53 18.05 4.65 -7.48
C HIS A 53 17.23 3.35 -7.59
N VAL A 54 16.10 3.36 -8.28
CA VAL A 54 15.41 2.12 -8.65
C VAL A 54 16.08 1.57 -9.90
N LYS A 55 17.03 0.65 -9.72
CA LYS A 55 17.32 -0.30 -10.81
C LYS A 55 16.02 -1.05 -11.10
N PRO A 56 15.63 -1.24 -12.38
CA PRO A 56 14.48 -2.06 -12.70
C PRO A 56 14.70 -3.42 -12.04
N ILE A 57 13.83 -3.75 -11.09
CA ILE A 57 13.81 -5.10 -10.52
C ILE A 57 13.44 -6.04 -11.66
N GLU A 58 14.16 -7.16 -11.77
CA GLU A 58 13.87 -8.16 -12.79
C GLU A 58 12.38 -8.57 -12.69
N PRO A 59 11.64 -8.45 -13.81
CA PRO A 59 10.18 -8.51 -13.83
C PRO A 59 9.60 -9.81 -13.26
N ASP A 60 10.31 -10.93 -13.38
CA ASP A 60 9.73 -12.26 -13.24
C ASP A 60 9.21 -12.63 -11.83
N SER A 61 9.74 -12.03 -10.75
CA SER A 61 9.29 -12.29 -9.37
C SER A 61 8.27 -11.29 -8.85
N VAL A 62 8.33 -10.05 -9.33
CA VAL A 62 7.43 -8.96 -8.91
C VAL A 62 6.15 -9.00 -9.75
N GLU A 63 6.25 -9.35 -11.04
CA GLU A 63 5.09 -9.43 -11.93
C GLU A 63 4.09 -10.49 -11.47
N LYS A 64 4.51 -11.69 -11.02
CA LYS A 64 3.58 -12.74 -10.59
C LYS A 64 2.72 -12.37 -9.37
N LYS A 65 3.32 -11.74 -8.35
CA LYS A 65 2.57 -11.28 -7.15
C LYS A 65 1.79 -9.97 -7.39
N LEU A 66 2.14 -9.20 -8.43
CA LEU A 66 1.50 -7.92 -8.75
C LEU A 66 0.62 -7.94 -10.01
N VAL A 67 0.46 -9.08 -10.71
CA VAL A 67 -0.61 -9.30 -11.72
C VAL A 67 -1.97 -8.77 -11.23
N PRO A 68 -2.35 -8.99 -9.96
CA PRO A 68 -3.63 -8.48 -9.46
C PRO A 68 -3.69 -6.95 -9.42
N LEU A 69 -2.56 -6.26 -9.21
CA LEU A 69 -2.51 -4.80 -9.25
C LEU A 69 -2.78 -4.25 -10.65
N GLN A 70 -2.43 -4.98 -11.71
CA GLN A 70 -2.73 -4.56 -13.08
C GLN A 70 -4.23 -4.59 -13.38
N GLU A 71 -4.93 -5.63 -12.90
CA GLU A 71 -6.39 -5.74 -12.99
C GLU A 71 -7.09 -4.64 -12.19
N ILE A 72 -6.50 -4.18 -11.07
CA ILE A 72 -7.05 -3.05 -10.31
C ILE A 72 -7.15 -1.82 -11.20
N TYR A 73 -6.17 -1.43 -12.03
CA TYR A 73 -6.25 -0.19 -12.84
C TYR A 73 -6.61 -0.40 -14.33
N LYS A 74 -6.64 -1.64 -14.82
CA LYS A 74 -7.19 -2.02 -16.13
C LYS A 74 -8.36 -3.00 -15.93
N PRO A 75 -9.56 -2.48 -15.55
CA PRO A 75 -10.69 -3.35 -15.31
C PRO A 75 -11.05 -4.12 -16.59
N SER A 76 -11.18 -5.44 -16.46
CA SER A 76 -11.80 -6.33 -17.45
C SER A 76 -13.25 -6.62 -17.04
N GLU A 77 -14.00 -7.35 -17.86
CA GLU A 77 -15.35 -7.83 -17.51
C GLU A 77 -15.38 -8.68 -16.23
N THR A 78 -14.23 -9.19 -15.77
CA THR A 78 -14.06 -9.97 -14.55
C THR A 78 -13.69 -9.14 -13.31
N THR A 79 -13.42 -7.84 -13.44
CA THR A 79 -13.07 -6.99 -12.29
C THR A 79 -14.33 -6.65 -11.49
N PRO A 80 -14.41 -7.02 -10.19
CA PRO A 80 -15.63 -6.89 -9.42
C PRO A 80 -16.00 -5.43 -9.16
N CYS A 81 -17.29 -5.13 -9.28
CA CYS A 81 -17.93 -3.97 -8.65
C CYS A 81 -17.15 -2.65 -8.79
N VAL A 82 -16.58 -2.36 -9.96
CA VAL A 82 -16.00 -1.04 -10.24
C VAL A 82 -17.15 -0.06 -10.35
N GLU A 83 -17.09 1.03 -9.58
CA GLU A 83 -18.14 2.05 -9.62
C GLU A 83 -18.23 2.63 -11.04
N PRO A 84 -19.43 2.78 -11.61
CA PRO A 84 -19.60 3.24 -13.00
C PRO A 84 -18.93 4.58 -13.28
N GLU A 85 -18.90 5.48 -12.29
CA GLU A 85 -18.24 6.78 -12.38
C GLU A 85 -16.72 6.67 -12.59
N GLU A 86 -16.09 5.65 -12.02
CA GLU A 86 -14.64 5.40 -12.17
C GLU A 86 -14.27 4.76 -13.51
N LEU A 87 -15.22 4.05 -14.13
CA LEU A 87 -15.03 3.44 -15.46
C LEU A 87 -15.13 4.48 -16.58
N LEU A 88 -15.96 5.51 -16.36
CA LEU A 88 -16.24 6.54 -17.35
C LEU A 88 -15.24 7.70 -17.32
N ASP A 89 -14.57 7.95 -16.18
CA ASP A 89 -13.57 9.02 -16.05
C ASP A 89 -12.12 8.51 -16.26
N PRO A 90 -11.47 8.84 -17.40
CA PRO A 90 -10.09 8.44 -17.66
C PRO A 90 -9.09 9.07 -16.66
N GLU A 91 -9.40 10.20 -16.04
CA GLU A 91 -8.54 10.81 -15.03
C GLU A 91 -8.55 10.01 -13.73
N ILE A 92 -9.71 9.50 -13.30
CA ILE A 92 -9.80 8.62 -12.12
C ILE A 92 -9.01 7.34 -12.36
N ARG A 93 -9.12 6.73 -13.54
CA ARG A 93 -8.32 5.55 -13.91
C ARG A 93 -6.83 5.81 -13.80
N LYS A 94 -6.37 6.97 -14.26
CA LYS A 94 -4.97 7.38 -14.18
C LYS A 94 -4.49 7.52 -12.74
N LEU A 95 -5.34 7.99 -11.82
CA LEU A 95 -4.99 8.06 -10.39
C LEU A 95 -4.74 6.67 -9.79
N TYR A 96 -5.60 5.70 -10.11
CA TYR A 96 -5.42 4.31 -9.67
C TYR A 96 -4.16 3.68 -10.26
N GLN A 97 -3.90 3.92 -11.55
CA GLN A 97 -2.68 3.46 -12.21
C GLN A 97 -1.42 4.02 -11.52
N GLN A 98 -1.37 5.34 -11.31
CA GLN A 98 -0.24 5.98 -10.64
C GLN A 98 -0.02 5.47 -9.22
N SER A 99 -1.10 5.25 -8.47
CA SER A 99 -1.04 4.70 -7.11
C SER A 99 -0.57 3.24 -7.10
N ALA A 100 -1.02 2.41 -8.05
CA ALA A 100 -0.55 1.04 -8.19
C ALA A 100 0.93 0.97 -8.58
N GLU A 101 1.37 1.76 -9.55
CA GLU A 101 2.78 1.87 -9.94
C GLU A 101 3.65 2.33 -8.76
N ALA A 102 3.19 3.31 -7.98
CA ALA A 102 3.85 3.72 -6.75
C ALA A 102 3.96 2.60 -5.72
N LEU A 103 2.94 1.75 -5.61
CA LEU A 103 2.95 0.61 -4.70
C LEU A 103 3.93 -0.48 -5.16
N CYS A 104 4.02 -0.74 -6.47
CA CYS A 104 5.05 -1.61 -7.04
C CYS A 104 6.46 -1.15 -6.66
N VAL A 105 6.71 0.16 -6.73
CA VAL A 105 8.00 0.74 -6.31
C VAL A 105 8.21 0.56 -4.80
N ALA A 106 7.21 0.81 -3.96
CA ALA A 106 7.33 0.59 -2.52
C ALA A 106 7.64 -0.88 -2.17
N TYR A 107 6.94 -1.81 -2.82
CA TYR A 107 7.15 -3.26 -2.65
C TYR A 107 8.56 -3.69 -3.10
N ALA A 108 9.05 -3.15 -4.20
CA ALA A 108 10.44 -3.33 -4.63
C ALA A 108 11.45 -2.97 -3.53
N PHE A 109 11.22 -1.88 -2.79
CA PHE A 109 12.07 -1.48 -1.67
C PHE A 109 11.92 -2.37 -0.42
N SER A 110 10.75 -2.94 -0.15
CA SER A 110 10.57 -3.85 0.99
C SER A 110 11.38 -5.13 0.82
N ARG A 111 11.54 -5.61 -0.42
CA ARG A 111 12.29 -6.84 -0.76
C ARG A 111 13.80 -6.73 -0.61
N VAL A 112 14.36 -5.53 -0.58
CA VAL A 112 15.83 -5.29 -0.51
C VAL A 112 16.29 -4.81 0.88
N GLY A 113 15.49 -5.05 1.93
CA GLY A 113 15.84 -4.67 3.30
C GLY A 113 15.87 -3.15 3.53
N ARG A 114 14.95 -2.42 2.89
CA ARG A 114 14.79 -0.96 3.06
C ARG A 114 13.40 -0.67 3.62
N GLU A 115 13.12 -1.26 4.78
CA GLU A 115 11.80 -1.31 5.44
C GLU A 115 11.22 0.08 5.66
N GLY A 116 11.99 0.97 6.30
CA GLY A 116 11.55 2.35 6.57
C GLY A 116 11.25 3.14 5.30
N LYS A 117 12.04 2.94 4.23
CA LYS A 117 11.80 3.58 2.93
C LYS A 117 10.52 3.03 2.29
N SER A 118 10.35 1.70 2.28
CA SER A 118 9.16 1.06 1.71
C SER A 118 7.86 1.51 2.37
N ALA A 119 7.87 1.73 3.69
CA ALA A 119 6.68 2.13 4.44
C ALA A 119 6.22 3.56 4.14
N VAL A 120 7.11 4.47 3.77
CA VAL A 120 6.69 5.86 3.48
C VAL A 120 6.52 6.12 1.99
N LEU A 121 7.07 5.26 1.12
CA LEU A 121 7.19 5.54 -0.31
C LEU A 121 5.85 5.53 -1.04
N TRP A 122 4.98 4.55 -0.80
CA TRP A 122 3.66 4.55 -1.43
C TRP A 122 2.81 5.78 -1.01
N PRO A 123 2.68 6.10 0.31
CA PRO A 123 2.04 7.34 0.75
C PRO A 123 2.64 8.61 0.13
N THR A 124 3.94 8.62 -0.10
CA THR A 124 4.64 9.76 -0.71
C THR A 124 4.26 9.95 -2.18
N LEU A 125 4.03 8.87 -2.93
CA LEU A 125 3.98 8.87 -4.40
C LEU A 125 2.57 8.82 -5.00
N PHE A 126 1.54 8.31 -4.31
CA PHE A 126 0.22 8.10 -4.94
C PHE A 126 -0.53 9.39 -5.36
N GLY A 127 -0.08 10.57 -4.88
CA GLY A 127 -0.63 11.87 -5.24
C GLY A 127 -1.90 12.31 -4.48
N LYS A 128 -2.07 13.64 -4.35
CA LYS A 128 -3.14 14.24 -3.53
C LYS A 128 -4.57 13.86 -3.94
N LYS A 129 -4.83 13.73 -5.25
CA LYS A 129 -6.16 13.36 -5.75
C LYS A 129 -6.54 11.92 -5.37
N PHE A 130 -5.59 10.98 -5.42
CA PHE A 130 -5.81 9.61 -4.95
C PHE A 130 -6.05 9.59 -3.43
N CYS A 131 -5.32 10.40 -2.66
CA CYS A 131 -5.56 10.55 -1.22
C CYS A 131 -7.02 10.87 -0.90
N THR A 132 -7.68 11.70 -1.72
CA THR A 132 -9.11 12.02 -1.56
C THR A 132 -9.99 10.80 -1.79
N LEU A 133 -9.70 9.97 -2.80
CA LEU A 133 -10.42 8.71 -3.05
C LEU A 133 -10.28 7.75 -1.85
N LEU A 134 -9.06 7.63 -1.33
CA LEU A 134 -8.78 6.79 -0.17
C LEU A 134 -9.49 7.27 1.10
N ASN A 135 -9.50 8.59 1.36
CA ASN A 135 -10.22 9.18 2.49
C ASN A 135 -11.75 9.06 2.36
N ARG A 136 -12.27 9.02 1.13
CA ARG A 136 -13.67 8.66 0.84
C ARG A 136 -13.97 7.17 0.96
N ARG A 137 -12.93 6.35 1.15
CA ARG A 137 -13.01 4.89 1.26
C ARG A 137 -13.65 4.24 0.03
N THR A 138 -13.34 4.76 -1.17
CA THR A 138 -13.77 4.10 -2.40
C THR A 138 -13.17 2.70 -2.45
N GLN A 139 -13.96 1.74 -2.91
CA GLN A 139 -13.63 0.32 -2.75
C GLN A 139 -12.30 -0.06 -3.39
N ARG A 140 -12.05 0.45 -4.59
CA ARG A 140 -10.81 0.22 -5.31
C ARG A 140 -9.60 0.87 -4.64
N ALA A 141 -9.78 2.01 -3.96
CA ALA A 141 -8.71 2.62 -3.17
C ALA A 141 -8.43 1.80 -1.90
N LEU A 142 -9.46 1.23 -1.28
CA LEU A 142 -9.32 0.30 -0.16
C LEU A 142 -8.55 -0.97 -0.55
N VAL A 143 -8.72 -1.49 -1.77
CA VAL A 143 -7.94 -2.63 -2.25
C VAL A 143 -6.45 -2.28 -2.34
N LEU A 144 -6.10 -1.10 -2.87
CA LEU A 144 -4.69 -0.66 -2.89
C LEU A 144 -4.13 -0.44 -1.49
N LEU A 145 -4.93 0.10 -0.56
CA LEU A 145 -4.55 0.19 0.85
C LEU A 145 -4.32 -1.19 1.45
N TYR A 146 -5.20 -2.16 1.19
CA TYR A 146 -5.05 -3.54 1.64
C TYR A 146 -3.75 -4.16 1.13
N CYS A 147 -3.42 -4.00 -0.16
CA CYS A 147 -2.16 -4.46 -0.72
C CYS A 147 -0.93 -3.79 -0.07
N TYR A 148 -1.02 -2.49 0.26
CA TYR A 148 0.03 -1.81 1.02
C TYR A 148 0.18 -2.36 2.44
N LEU A 149 -0.92 -2.65 3.13
CA LEU A 149 -0.89 -3.26 4.46
C LEU A 149 -0.34 -4.68 4.44
N LEU A 150 -0.62 -5.46 3.39
CA LEU A 150 0.02 -6.76 3.18
C LEU A 150 1.53 -6.64 3.07
N MET A 151 2.01 -5.71 2.23
CA MET A 151 3.45 -5.42 2.14
C MET A 151 4.05 -5.04 3.50
N LEU A 152 3.36 -4.20 4.28
CA LEU A 152 3.82 -3.83 5.61
C LEU A 152 3.79 -4.99 6.62
N LYS A 153 2.86 -5.92 6.47
CA LYS A 153 2.80 -7.14 7.29
C LYS A 153 4.02 -8.03 7.04
N ASP A 154 4.47 -8.15 5.79
CA ASP A 154 5.73 -8.87 5.50
C ASP A 154 6.94 -8.16 6.13
N VAL A 155 6.93 -6.82 6.13
CA VAL A 155 7.99 -6.00 6.76
C VAL A 155 7.96 -6.07 8.29
N SER A 156 6.81 -6.33 8.91
CA SER A 156 6.65 -6.30 10.37
C SER A 156 7.41 -7.41 11.09
N GLU A 157 7.78 -8.49 10.39
CA GLU A 157 8.59 -9.59 10.96
C GLU A 157 9.92 -9.10 11.56
N GLY A 158 10.51 -8.05 10.96
CA GLY A 158 11.75 -7.43 11.44
C GLY A 158 11.57 -6.07 12.12
N CYS A 159 10.35 -5.52 12.14
CA CYS A 159 10.09 -4.12 12.51
C CYS A 159 9.05 -3.99 13.61
N TRP A 160 9.50 -3.83 14.86
CA TRP A 160 8.62 -3.70 16.04
C TRP A 160 7.57 -2.59 15.92
N TRP A 161 7.86 -1.52 15.20
CA TRP A 161 6.97 -0.36 15.03
C TRP A 161 5.79 -0.63 14.09
N LEU A 162 5.70 -1.83 13.50
CA LEU A 162 4.59 -2.34 12.70
C LEU A 162 3.82 -3.49 13.38
N SER A 163 4.03 -3.74 14.67
CA SER A 163 3.48 -4.92 15.38
C SER A 163 1.97 -5.10 15.22
N GLU A 164 1.21 -4.00 15.18
CA GLU A 164 -0.26 -4.01 15.14
C GLU A 164 -0.84 -3.90 13.71
N ILE A 165 0.00 -4.03 12.67
CA ILE A 165 -0.43 -3.89 11.28
C ILE A 165 -1.48 -4.92 10.87
N GLY A 166 -1.45 -6.12 11.49
CA GLY A 166 -2.41 -7.18 11.24
C GLY A 166 -3.85 -6.74 11.53
N ARG A 167 -4.10 -6.06 12.64
CA ARG A 167 -5.44 -5.56 13.00
C ARG A 167 -5.94 -4.51 12.01
N CYS A 168 -5.03 -3.68 11.49
CA CYS A 168 -5.37 -2.67 10.49
C CYS A 168 -5.72 -3.34 9.14
N LEU A 169 -4.98 -4.39 8.78
CA LEU A 169 -5.23 -5.18 7.57
C LEU A 169 -6.62 -5.82 7.62
N GLU A 170 -6.99 -6.44 8.75
CA GLU A 170 -8.30 -7.06 8.97
C GLU A 170 -9.42 -6.01 8.88
N HIS A 171 -9.26 -4.87 9.55
CA HIS A 171 -10.23 -3.78 9.50
C HIS A 171 -10.49 -3.26 8.08
N VAL A 172 -9.43 -3.10 7.27
CA VAL A 172 -9.59 -2.68 5.87
C VAL A 172 -10.25 -3.77 5.05
N TYR A 173 -9.90 -5.05 5.26
CA TYR A 173 -10.54 -6.18 4.59
C TYR A 173 -12.05 -6.26 4.89
N GLU A 174 -12.44 -6.06 6.15
CA GLU A 174 -13.86 -6.03 6.56
C GLU A 174 -14.64 -4.86 5.95
N SER A 175 -13.95 -3.78 5.60
CA SER A 175 -14.53 -2.60 4.93
C SER A 175 -14.74 -2.81 3.43
N LEU A 176 -14.24 -3.90 2.85
CA LEU A 176 -14.41 -4.23 1.44
C LEU A 176 -15.76 -4.89 1.17
N ASN A 177 -16.34 -4.56 0.03
CA ASN A 177 -17.54 -5.20 -0.49
C ASN A 177 -17.29 -6.70 -0.73
N PRO A 178 -18.31 -7.57 -0.64
CA PRO A 178 -18.19 -9.00 -0.92
C PRO A 178 -17.45 -9.30 -2.24
N GLY A 179 -17.80 -8.63 -3.35
CA GLY A 179 -17.16 -8.87 -4.64
C GLY A 179 -15.65 -8.61 -4.67
N TRP A 180 -15.17 -7.58 -3.96
CA TRP A 180 -13.73 -7.31 -3.84
C TRP A 180 -13.02 -8.32 -2.91
N ARG A 181 -13.69 -8.78 -1.85
CA ARG A 181 -13.18 -9.83 -0.97
C ARG A 181 -13.05 -11.17 -1.68
N ASP A 182 -14.04 -11.54 -2.48
CA ASP A 182 -14.05 -12.76 -3.28
C ASP A 182 -12.91 -12.73 -4.30
N TRP A 183 -12.76 -11.62 -5.04
CA TRP A 183 -11.65 -11.44 -5.98
C TRP A 183 -10.28 -11.49 -5.32
N LEU A 184 -10.10 -10.86 -4.16
CA LEU A 184 -8.84 -10.98 -3.40
C LEU A 184 -8.59 -12.45 -3.01
N CYS A 185 -9.62 -13.19 -2.62
CA CYS A 185 -9.48 -14.61 -2.32
C CYS A 185 -9.05 -15.41 -3.56
N ASP A 186 -9.67 -15.18 -4.72
CA ASP A 186 -9.35 -15.90 -5.95
C ASP A 186 -7.92 -15.61 -6.42
N VAL A 187 -7.54 -14.34 -6.40
CA VAL A 187 -6.20 -13.85 -6.72
C VAL A 187 -5.13 -14.56 -5.90
N TYR A 188 -5.31 -14.63 -4.57
CA TYR A 188 -4.28 -15.16 -3.67
C TYR A 188 -4.42 -16.68 -3.42
N LYS A 189 -5.50 -17.33 -3.86
CA LYS A 189 -5.64 -18.80 -3.89
C LYS A 189 -4.98 -19.44 -5.13
N ALA A 190 -4.86 -18.71 -6.24
CA ALA A 190 -4.32 -19.24 -7.49
C ALA A 190 -2.78 -19.47 -7.49
N ASP A 191 -2.07 -18.98 -6.47
CA ASP A 191 -0.60 -19.07 -6.32
C ASP A 191 -0.16 -20.27 -5.44
N GLU A 192 -1.03 -21.29 -5.29
CA GLU A 192 -0.85 -22.52 -4.45
C GLU A 192 0.20 -23.51 -4.99
N GLY A 193 1.38 -23.02 -5.37
CA GLY A 193 2.57 -23.81 -5.68
C GLY A 193 3.79 -23.25 -4.94
N ASP A 194 3.98 -23.71 -3.70
CA ASP A 194 5.10 -23.44 -2.78
C ASP A 194 5.11 -22.09 -2.02
N GLN A 195 4.70 -22.19 -0.74
CA GLN A 195 5.03 -21.30 0.40
C GLN A 195 4.31 -19.95 0.61
N ALA A 196 2.98 -19.92 0.59
CA ALA A 196 2.24 -18.83 1.26
C ALA A 196 0.89 -19.25 1.86
N VAL A 197 0.87 -20.36 2.62
CA VAL A 197 -0.29 -20.81 3.42
C VAL A 197 -0.61 -19.87 4.61
N MET A 198 0.05 -18.72 4.77
CA MET A 198 -0.12 -17.85 5.95
C MET A 198 -0.89 -16.54 5.76
N LEU A 199 -1.22 -16.10 4.54
CA LEU A 199 -1.84 -14.76 4.38
C LEU A 199 -3.37 -14.72 4.43
N ILE A 200 -4.07 -15.85 4.28
CA ILE A 200 -5.55 -15.90 4.36
C ILE A 200 -6.08 -16.85 5.47
N ARG A 201 -5.24 -17.74 6.01
CA ARG A 201 -5.69 -18.72 7.03
C ARG A 201 -5.73 -18.23 8.48
N CYS A 202 -5.36 -16.98 8.78
CA CYS A 202 -5.50 -16.45 10.14
C CYS A 202 -6.84 -15.73 10.42
N LEU A 203 -7.80 -15.73 9.50
CA LEU A 203 -9.10 -15.06 9.71
C LEU A 203 -10.27 -15.98 10.08
N VAL A 204 -10.04 -17.28 10.21
CA VAL A 204 -11.02 -18.20 10.83
C VAL A 204 -10.23 -19.27 11.58
N TYR A 205 -9.88 -19.00 12.83
CA TYR A 205 -9.94 -19.87 14.03
C TYR A 205 -9.14 -19.25 15.18
#